data_AF-A0A9X0R4D1-F1
#
_entry.id   AF-A0A9X0R4D1-F1
#
_cell.length_a   1.000
_cell.length_b   1.000
_cell.length_c   1.000
_cell.angle_alpha   90.00
_cell.angle_beta   90.00
_cell.angle_gamma   90.00
#
_symmetry.space_group_name_H-M   'P 1'
#
loop_
_entity.id
_entity.type
_entity.pdbx_description
1 polymer ?
#
loop_
_entity_poly.entity_id
_entity_poly.type
_entity_poly.pdbx_seq_one_letter_code
_entity_poly.pdbx_strand_id
1 'polypeptide(L)'
;MRTLSKSALRVAGEALAVGRTALPAYGSHYSRHDYTQPQLFALLVLKQFLRTDYRGLVAAVAEWQELRQVLGLRKVPHYSTLAYAAHRLLAGAEKGGPSGALRPRSSPVPMQRA
;
A
#
# COMPACT_ATOMS: atom_id res chain seq x y z
N MET A 1 -16.33 -5.02 -19.17
CA MET A 1 -16.01 -3.68 -18.64
C MET A 1 -15.86 -3.79 -17.12
N ARG A 2 -14.78 -3.28 -16.51
CA ARG A 2 -14.64 -3.26 -15.05
C ARG A 2 -15.54 -2.15 -14.51
N THR A 3 -16.61 -2.51 -13.82
CA THR A 3 -17.46 -1.54 -13.11
C THR A 3 -16.67 -0.99 -11.94
N LEU A 4 -16.30 0.29 -11.98
CA LEU A 4 -15.74 0.96 -10.79
C LEU A 4 -16.83 0.97 -9.71
N SER A 5 -16.54 0.34 -8.58
CA SER A 5 -17.46 0.29 -7.45
C SER A 5 -17.75 1.71 -6.94
N LYS A 6 -19.03 2.06 -6.73
CA LYS A 6 -19.43 3.29 -6.03
C LYS A 6 -19.11 3.25 -4.52
N SER A 7 -18.82 2.08 -3.96
CA SER A 7 -18.51 1.90 -2.53
C SER A 7 -17.01 2.03 -2.26
N ALA A 8 -16.65 2.95 -1.36
CA ALA A 8 -15.27 3.15 -0.89
C ALA A 8 -14.69 1.92 -0.19
N LEU A 9 -15.50 1.15 0.56
CA LEU A 9 -15.03 -0.07 1.24
C LEU A 9 -14.60 -1.15 0.24
N ARG A 10 -15.35 -1.31 -0.86
CA ARG A 10 -14.96 -2.22 -1.95
C ARG A 10 -13.66 -1.77 -2.62
N VAL A 11 -13.56 -0.47 -2.93
CA VAL A 11 -12.32 0.09 -3.50
C VAL A 11 -11.13 -0.12 -2.57
N ALA A 12 -11.32 0.08 -1.26
CA ALA A 12 -10.29 -0.18 -0.25
C ALA A 12 -9.82 -1.64 -0.26
N GLY A 13 -10.77 -2.58 -0.24
CA GLY A 13 -10.48 -4.01 -0.24
C GLY A 13 -9.80 -4.48 -1.52
N GLU A 14 -10.29 -4.03 -2.68
CA GLU A 14 -9.68 -4.34 -3.98
C GLU A 14 -8.26 -3.76 -4.09
N ALA A 15 -8.07 -2.49 -3.69
CA ALA A 15 -6.76 -1.87 -3.69
C ALA A 15 -5.78 -2.58 -2.76
N LEU A 16 -6.25 -3.04 -1.59
CA LEU A 16 -5.43 -3.85 -0.68
C LEU A 16 -5.06 -5.20 -1.30
N ALA A 17 -6.00 -5.87 -1.97
CA ALA A 17 -5.75 -7.14 -2.64
C ALA A 17 -4.70 -6.98 -3.76
N VAL A 18 -4.86 -5.97 -4.62
CA VAL A 18 -3.88 -5.62 -5.65
C VAL A 18 -2.52 -5.31 -5.02
N GLY A 19 -2.50 -4.46 -3.99
CA GLY A 19 -1.28 -4.10 -3.27
C GLY A 19 -0.54 -5.32 -2.70
N ARG A 20 -1.26 -6.31 -2.15
CA ARG A 20 -0.67 -7.55 -1.61
C ARG A 20 0.01 -8.39 -2.68
N THR A 21 -0.51 -8.38 -3.91
CA THR A 21 0.09 -9.11 -5.04
C THR A 21 1.27 -8.36 -5.67
N ALA A 22 1.25 -7.03 -5.63
CA ALA A 22 2.23 -6.19 -6.34
C ALA A 22 3.39 -5.70 -5.46
N LEU A 23 3.19 -5.59 -4.14
CA LEU A 23 4.13 -4.96 -3.22
C LEU A 23 4.56 -5.93 -2.12
N PRO A 24 5.83 -5.91 -1.71
CA PRO A 24 6.24 -6.64 -0.51
C PRO A 24 5.58 -6.01 0.71
N ALA A 25 5.23 -6.84 1.70
CA ALA A 25 4.55 -6.39 2.92
C ALA A 25 5.26 -5.21 3.60
N TYR A 26 6.60 -5.23 3.62
CA TYR A 26 7.44 -4.18 4.19
C TYR A 26 8.59 -3.83 3.25
N GLY A 27 9.10 -2.59 3.34
CA GLY A 27 10.19 -2.12 2.49
C GLY A 27 11.58 -2.60 2.92
N SER A 28 11.74 -3.01 4.18
CA SER A 28 12.97 -3.57 4.73
C SER A 28 12.68 -4.36 6.00
N HIS A 29 13.65 -5.17 6.44
CA HIS A 29 13.59 -5.90 7.71
C HIS A 29 13.54 -4.97 8.94
N TYR A 30 14.12 -3.77 8.84
CA TYR A 30 14.17 -2.79 9.93
C TYR A 30 12.94 -1.87 9.98
N SER A 31 11.88 -2.18 9.22
CA SER A 31 10.66 -1.39 9.27
C SER A 31 10.00 -1.51 10.64
N ARG A 32 9.31 -0.45 11.08
CA ARG A 32 8.55 -0.44 12.34
C ARG A 32 7.38 -1.42 12.38
N HIS A 33 6.99 -1.97 11.24
CA HIS A 33 5.84 -2.89 11.10
C HIS A 33 4.50 -2.33 11.61
N ASP A 34 4.38 -1.00 11.67
CA ASP A 34 3.14 -0.30 12.04
C ASP A 34 2.07 -0.45 10.95
N TYR A 35 2.50 -0.42 9.69
CA TYR A 35 1.65 -0.54 8.50
C TYR A 35 2.41 -1.32 7.43
N THR A 36 1.67 -2.12 6.67
CA THR A 36 2.20 -2.78 5.48
C THR A 36 2.16 -1.85 4.28
N GLN A 37 3.03 -2.06 3.28
CA GLN A 37 2.99 -1.29 2.04
C GLN A 37 1.67 -1.44 1.27
N PRO A 38 1.05 -2.64 1.18
CA PRO A 38 -0.29 -2.79 0.62
C PRO A 38 -1.36 -1.96 1.32
N GLN A 39 -1.31 -1.84 2.66
CA GLN A 39 -2.24 -1.00 3.42
C GLN A 39 -2.06 0.49 3.08
N LEU A 40 -0.82 0.96 3.07
CA LEU A 40 -0.51 2.34 2.71
C LEU A 40 -0.90 2.64 1.26
N PHE A 41 -0.67 1.70 0.34
CA PHE A 41 -1.11 1.81 -1.04
C PHE A 41 -2.64 1.94 -1.15
N ALA A 42 -3.40 1.08 -0.47
CA ALA A 42 -4.86 1.14 -0.49
C ALA A 42 -5.39 2.48 0.04
N LEU A 43 -4.74 3.04 1.07
CA LEU A 43 -5.06 4.37 1.58
C LEU A 43 -4.78 5.47 0.55
N LEU A 44 -3.70 5.39 -0.21
CA LEU A 44 -3.41 6.34 -1.29
C LEU A 44 -4.44 6.26 -2.42
N VAL A 45 -4.88 5.05 -2.77
CA VAL A 45 -5.98 4.85 -3.74
C VAL A 45 -7.28 5.48 -3.23
N LEU A 46 -7.61 5.27 -1.95
CA LEU A 46 -8.77 5.89 -1.32
C LEU A 46 -8.69 7.41 -1.30
N LYS A 47 -7.51 7.99 -1.07
CA LYS A 47 -7.30 9.45 -1.15
C LYS A 47 -7.78 9.98 -2.49
N GLN A 48 -7.39 9.30 -3.57
CA GLN A 48 -7.76 9.68 -4.94
C GLN A 48 -9.25 9.44 -5.20
N PHE A 49 -9.78 8.32 -4.74
CA PHE A 49 -11.20 7.97 -4.90
C PHE A 49 -12.13 8.96 -4.19
N LEU A 50 -11.80 9.34 -2.95
CA LEU A 50 -12.55 10.31 -2.16
C LEU A 50 -12.24 11.77 -2.52
N ARG A 51 -11.28 11.99 -3.44
CA ARG A 51 -10.83 13.33 -3.89
C ARG A 51 -10.47 14.24 -2.71
N THR A 52 -9.76 13.69 -1.73
CA THR A 52 -9.37 14.38 -0.50
C THR A 52 -7.86 14.57 -0.38
N ASP A 53 -7.40 15.31 0.63
CA ASP A 53 -6.00 15.43 0.99
C ASP A 53 -5.59 14.39 2.06
N TYR A 54 -4.33 14.43 2.52
CA TYR A 54 -3.87 13.47 3.53
C TYR A 54 -4.54 13.66 4.90
N ARG A 55 -4.90 14.89 5.27
CA ARG A 55 -5.54 15.16 6.57
C ARG A 55 -7.00 14.74 6.54
N GLY A 56 -7.71 15.05 5.46
CA GLY A 56 -9.08 14.60 5.24
C GLY A 56 -9.19 13.08 5.18
N LEU A 57 -8.25 12.40 4.53
CA LEU A 57 -8.20 10.93 4.56
C LEU A 57 -7.98 10.39 5.98
N VAL A 58 -7.05 10.97 6.75
CA VAL A 58 -6.79 10.54 8.13
C VAL A 58 -8.02 10.72 9.02
N ALA A 59 -8.74 11.85 8.87
CA ALA A 59 -10.00 12.08 9.59
C ALA A 59 -11.05 11.03 9.21
N ALA A 60 -11.25 10.77 7.91
CA ALA A 60 -12.18 9.75 7.45
C ALA A 60 -11.85 8.35 7.98
N VAL A 61 -10.56 7.96 8.01
CA VAL A 61 -10.12 6.68 8.56
C VAL A 61 -10.31 6.61 10.08
N ALA A 62 -10.17 7.73 10.79
CA ALA A 62 -10.39 7.78 12.24
C ALA A 62 -11.86 7.59 12.62
N GLU A 63 -12.78 8.13 11.82
CA GLU A 63 -14.22 8.07 12.05
C GLU A 63 -14.83 6.77 11.51
N TRP A 64 -14.27 6.20 10.44
CA TRP A 64 -14.85 5.03 9.77
C TRP A 64 -14.24 3.70 10.23
N GLN A 65 -14.92 3.01 11.15
CA GLN A 65 -14.44 1.74 11.71
C GLN A 65 -14.38 0.60 10.68
N GLU A 66 -15.39 0.43 9.86
CA GLU A 66 -15.47 -0.63 8.85
C GLU A 66 -14.33 -0.51 7.84
N LEU A 67 -13.95 0.72 7.48
CA LEU A 67 -12.82 0.96 6.60
C LEU A 67 -11.51 0.46 7.21
N ARG A 68 -11.28 0.73 8.51
CA ARG A 68 -10.11 0.22 9.24
C ARG A 68 -10.10 -1.30 9.31
N GLN A 69 -11.27 -1.92 9.52
CA GLN A 69 -11.41 -3.39 9.54
C GLN A 69 -11.07 -4.01 8.19
N VAL A 70 -11.64 -3.47 7.09
CA VAL A 70 -11.34 -3.93 5.72
C VAL A 70 -9.85 -3.83 5.42
N LEU A 71 -9.20 -2.75 5.85
CA LEU A 71 -7.78 -2.54 5.64
C LEU A 71 -6.88 -3.29 6.65
N GLY A 72 -7.45 -3.86 7.72
CA GLY A 72 -6.69 -4.46 8.82
C GLY A 72 -5.78 -3.48 9.56
N LEU A 73 -6.19 -2.21 9.67
CA LEU A 73 -5.43 -1.17 10.37
C LEU A 73 -5.59 -1.30 11.89
N ARG A 74 -4.46 -1.42 12.60
CA ARG A 74 -4.44 -1.44 14.07
C ARG A 74 -4.52 -0.04 14.70
N LYS A 75 -4.10 0.97 13.94
CA LYS A 75 -4.12 2.38 14.33
C LYS A 75 -4.27 3.25 13.09
N VAL A 76 -4.67 4.51 13.30
CA VAL A 76 -4.81 5.47 12.21
C VAL A 76 -3.42 6.01 11.83
N PRO A 77 -3.01 5.95 10.55
CA PRO A 77 -1.77 6.57 10.09
C PRO A 77 -1.75 8.08 10.30
N HIS A 78 -0.57 8.63 10.56
CA HIS A 78 -0.39 10.07 10.52
C HIS A 78 -0.30 10.57 9.07
N TYR A 79 -0.70 11.81 8.77
CA TYR A 79 -0.69 12.35 7.41
C TYR A 79 0.71 12.28 6.76
N SER A 80 1.78 12.50 7.54
CA SER A 80 3.15 12.38 7.03
C SER A 80 3.52 10.94 6.66
N THR A 81 2.96 9.94 7.33
CA THR A 81 3.14 8.52 6.97
C THR A 81 2.63 8.25 5.56
N LEU A 82 1.47 8.83 5.21
CA LEU A 82 0.89 8.72 3.87
C LEU A 82 1.71 9.48 2.84
N ALA A 83 2.19 10.69 3.16
CA ALA A 83 3.04 11.48 2.28
C ALA A 83 4.36 10.75 1.94
N TYR A 84 5.05 10.21 2.94
CA TYR A 84 6.26 9.41 2.71
C TYR A 84 5.98 8.12 1.94
N ALA A 85 4.83 7.48 2.20
CA ALA A 85 4.42 6.30 1.45
C ALA A 85 4.18 6.63 -0.03
N ALA A 86 3.52 7.74 -0.33
CA ALA A 86 3.29 8.20 -1.71
C ALA A 86 4.60 8.41 -2.44
N HIS A 87 5.54 9.13 -1.83
CA HIS A 87 6.86 9.35 -2.41
C HIS A 87 7.58 8.01 -2.69
N ARG A 88 7.55 7.06 -1.76
CA ARG A 88 8.22 5.76 -1.94
C ARG A 88 7.55 4.85 -2.97
N LEU A 89 6.22 4.78 -2.94
CA LEU A 89 5.45 3.81 -3.73
C LEU A 89 5.15 4.30 -5.15
N LEU A 90 5.08 5.61 -5.35
CA LEU A 90 4.69 6.22 -6.63
C LEU A 90 5.87 6.84 -7.39
N ALA A 91 7.07 6.96 -6.79
CA ALA A 91 8.25 7.52 -7.47
C ALA A 91 8.65 6.78 -8.77
N GLY A 92 8.24 5.52 -8.94
CA GLY A 92 8.46 4.77 -10.19
C GLY A 92 7.43 5.05 -11.28
N ALA A 93 6.23 5.56 -10.93
CA ALA A 93 5.14 5.81 -11.88
C ALA A 93 5.37 7.08 -12.71
N GLU A 94 6.01 8.09 -12.12
CA GLU A 94 6.31 9.39 -12.77
C GLU A 94 7.40 9.27 -13.87
N LYS A 95 8.19 8.18 -13.88
CA LYS A 95 9.36 8.03 -14.77
C LYS A 95 9.09 7.31 -16.09
N GLY A 96 7.85 6.89 -16.39
CA GLY A 96 7.47 6.38 -17.72
C GLY A 96 8.38 5.28 -18.31
N GLY A 97 8.89 4.35 -17.50
CA GLY A 97 9.72 3.22 -17.97
C GLY A 97 9.00 1.88 -17.84
N PRO A 98 9.24 0.90 -18.75
CA PRO A 98 8.45 -0.33 -18.81
C PRO A 98 8.68 -1.17 -17.56
N SER A 99 7.66 -1.95 -17.21
CA SER A 99 7.69 -3.00 -16.19
C SER A 99 9.04 -3.75 -16.23
N GLY A 100 9.90 -3.47 -15.25
CA GLY A 100 11.28 -3.91 -15.23
C GLY A 100 11.64 -4.47 -13.87
N ALA A 101 11.55 -5.80 -13.77
CA ALA A 101 12.19 -6.65 -12.78
C ALA A 101 11.80 -6.43 -11.30
N LEU A 102 10.76 -7.14 -10.87
CA LEU A 102 10.85 -7.87 -9.60
C LEU A 102 12.15 -8.70 -9.64
N ARG A 103 13.19 -8.24 -8.94
CA ARG A 103 14.45 -8.98 -8.82
C ARG A 103 14.15 -10.40 -8.34
N PRO A 104 14.63 -11.47 -9.02
CA PRO A 104 14.57 -12.80 -8.45
C PRO A 104 15.44 -12.83 -7.20
N ARG A 105 14.89 -13.44 -6.14
CA ARG A 105 15.61 -13.74 -4.90
C ARG A 105 16.84 -14.57 -5.24
N SER A 106 18.02 -14.07 -4.90
CA SER A 106 19.24 -14.89 -4.86
C SER A 106 19.10 -15.89 -3.72
N SER A 107 18.83 -17.15 -4.04
CA SER A 107 18.99 -18.27 -3.11
C SER A 107 20.49 -18.52 -2.87
N PRO A 108 20.95 -18.74 -1.63
CA PRO A 108 22.33 -19.13 -1.38
C PRO A 108 22.55 -20.58 -1.84
N VAL A 109 23.60 -20.79 -2.64
CA VAL A 109 24.06 -22.11 -3.09
C VAL A 109 24.67 -22.86 -1.88
N PRO A 110 24.32 -24.13 -1.62
CA PRO A 110 25.00 -24.91 -0.59
C PRO A 110 26.38 -25.34 -1.07
N MET A 111 27.43 -24.93 -0.34
CA MET A 111 28.79 -25.49 -0.46
C MET A 111 28.75 -26.99 -0.13
N GLN A 112 28.94 -27.85 -1.14
CA GLN A 112 29.34 -29.22 -0.90
C GLN A 112 30.85 -29.24 -0.60
N ARG A 113 31.21 -29.73 0.58
CA ARG A 113 32.60 -30.00 0.97
C ARG A 113 33.04 -31.33 0.36
N ALA A 114 34.27 -31.35 -0.14
CA ALA A 114 34.99 -32.55 -0.56
C ALA A 114 35.38 -33.43 0.63
#